data_AF-A0A7K4VT77-F1
#
_entry.id   AF-A0A7K4VT77-F1
#
_cell.length_a   1.000
_cell.length_b   1.000
_cell.length_c   1.000
_cell.angle_alpha   90.00
_cell.angle_beta   90.00
_cell.angle_gamma   90.00
#
_symmetry.space_group_name_H-M   'P 1'
#
loop_
_entity.id
_entity.type
_entity.pdbx_description
1 polymer ?
#
loop_
_entity_poly.entity_id
_entity_poly.type
_entity_poly.pdbx_seq_one_letter_code
_entity_poly.pdbx_strand_id
1 'polypeptide(L)'
;STKAVSRFHSPLVTESYRVLQQLREQLALLCTSGWLCFLDCFSEHYHPVSKAICHLATVDCLFSLAQVAKQGDYCRPTVQDSRREIIIKNGRHPVIDVLLGEQDQYVPNTTSLS
;
A
#
# COMPACT_ATOMS: atom_id res chain seq x y z
N SER A 1 -13.90 1.93 48.95
CA SER A 1 -13.89 2.97 50.00
C SER A 1 -12.52 3.59 50.04
N THR A 2 -12.40 4.91 50.19
CA THR A 2 -11.11 5.59 50.36
C THR A 2 -11.00 6.17 51.76
N LYS A 3 -9.79 6.55 52.17
CA LYS A 3 -9.49 7.09 53.52
C LYS A 3 -10.34 8.31 53.91
N ALA A 4 -10.91 9.03 52.92
CA ALA A 4 -11.72 10.21 53.12
C ALA A 4 -13.22 10.01 52.83
N VAL A 5 -13.63 8.98 52.06
CA VAL A 5 -15.04 8.79 51.70
C VAL A 5 -15.41 7.34 51.42
N SER A 6 -16.61 6.97 51.86
CA SER A 6 -17.26 5.71 51.51
C SER A 6 -18.35 5.95 50.46
N ARG A 7 -18.42 5.06 49.46
CA ARG A 7 -19.47 5.07 48.43
C ARG A 7 -20.33 3.82 48.62
N PHE A 8 -21.65 3.99 48.58
CA PHE A 8 -22.62 2.93 48.73
C PHE A 8 -23.64 2.99 47.59
N HIS A 9 -24.22 1.83 47.26
CA HIS A 9 -25.34 1.73 46.33
C HIS A 9 -26.58 1.28 47.08
N SER A 10 -27.72 1.93 46.81
CA SER A 10 -29.00 1.48 47.33
C SER A 10 -29.41 0.17 46.67
N PRO A 11 -30.28 -0.65 47.30
CA PRO A 11 -30.75 -1.90 46.71
C PRO A 11 -31.34 -1.73 45.30
N LEU A 12 -32.08 -0.64 45.06
CA LEU A 12 -32.63 -0.28 43.75
C LEU A 12 -31.53 -0.04 42.70
N VAL A 13 -30.49 0.72 43.08
CA VAL A 13 -29.37 1.03 42.17
C VAL A 13 -28.57 -0.23 41.86
N THR A 14 -28.34 -1.10 42.85
CA THR A 14 -27.62 -2.37 42.64
C THR A 14 -28.35 -3.27 41.65
N GLU A 15 -29.67 -3.46 41.78
CA GLU A 15 -30.43 -4.30 40.85
C GLU A 15 -30.50 -3.66 39.45
N SER A 16 -30.77 -2.35 39.36
CA SER A 16 -30.82 -1.65 38.08
C SER A 16 -29.47 -1.66 37.36
N TYR A 17 -28.37 -1.51 38.11
CA TYR A 17 -27.02 -1.59 37.56
C TYR A 17 -26.72 -2.98 37.02
N ARG A 18 -27.17 -4.05 37.69
CA ARG A 18 -27.02 -5.43 37.23
C ARG A 18 -27.68 -5.64 35.86
N VAL A 19 -28.93 -5.20 35.71
CA VAL A 19 -29.66 -5.26 34.43
C VAL A 19 -28.97 -4.42 33.35
N LEU A 20 -28.50 -3.22 33.70
CA LEU A 20 -27.75 -2.37 32.77
C LEU A 20 -26.47 -3.07 32.26
N GLN A 21 -25.70 -3.72 33.14
CA GLN A 21 -24.50 -4.45 32.72
C GLN A 21 -24.85 -5.60 31.76
N GLN A 22 -25.90 -6.37 32.06
CA GLN A 22 -26.37 -7.44 31.17
C GLN A 22 -26.75 -6.91 29.78
N LEU A 23 -27.50 -5.80 29.72
CA LEU A 23 -27.89 -5.19 28.45
C LEU A 23 -26.69 -4.64 27.67
N ARG A 24 -25.67 -4.10 28.37
CA ARG A 24 -24.45 -3.62 27.72
C ARG A 24 -23.63 -4.78 27.14
N GLU A 25 -23.52 -5.89 27.86
CA GLU A 25 -22.88 -7.10 27.34
C GLU A 25 -23.64 -7.66 26.14
N GLN A 26 -24.97 -7.75 26.21
CA GLN A 26 -25.79 -8.21 25.09
C GLN A 26 -25.67 -7.30 23.87
N LEU A 27 -25.67 -5.98 24.07
CA LEU A 27 -25.44 -5.02 23.00
C LEU A 27 -24.07 -5.22 22.35
N ALA A 28 -23.01 -5.41 23.14
CA ALA A 28 -21.67 -5.64 22.62
C ALA A 28 -21.59 -6.92 21.76
N LEU A 29 -22.27 -8.00 22.19
CA LEU A 29 -22.36 -9.24 21.40
C LEU A 29 -23.10 -9.03 20.08
N LEU A 30 -24.24 -8.32 20.10
CA LEU A 30 -25.02 -8.02 18.91
C LEU A 30 -24.30 -7.09 17.94
N CYS A 31 -23.55 -6.10 18.45
CA CYS A 31 -22.72 -5.24 17.60
C CYS A 31 -21.62 -6.06 16.92
N THR A 32 -21.01 -7.00 17.64
CA THR A 32 -19.97 -7.86 17.07
C THR A 32 -20.52 -8.75 15.96
N SER A 33 -21.69 -9.38 16.17
CA SER A 33 -22.32 -10.19 15.12
C SER A 33 -22.77 -9.34 13.92
N GLY A 34 -23.34 -8.16 14.17
CA GLY A 34 -23.71 -7.21 13.12
C GLY A 34 -22.52 -6.72 12.30
N TRP A 35 -21.37 -6.51 12.95
CA TRP A 35 -20.12 -6.12 12.29
C TRP A 35 -19.59 -7.23 11.37
N LEU A 36 -19.61 -8.48 11.82
CA LEU A 36 -19.17 -9.61 10.99
C LEU A 36 -20.06 -9.79 9.76
N CYS A 37 -21.39 -9.72 9.94
CA CYS A 37 -22.33 -9.75 8.82
C CYS A 37 -22.07 -8.64 7.79
N PHE A 38 -21.79 -7.42 8.26
CA PHE A 38 -21.41 -6.32 7.38
C PHE A 38 -20.12 -6.61 6.60
N LEU A 39 -19.09 -7.17 7.25
CA LEU A 39 -17.84 -7.56 6.60
C LEU A 39 -18.05 -8.68 5.57
N ASP A 40 -18.91 -9.64 5.86
CA ASP A 40 -19.26 -10.71 4.92
C ASP A 40 -19.89 -10.13 3.66
N CYS A 41 -20.88 -9.23 3.79
CA CYS A 41 -21.48 -8.53 2.64
C CYS A 41 -20.46 -7.67 1.87
N PHE A 42 -19.51 -7.04 2.56
CA PHE A 42 -18.44 -6.30 1.89
C PHE A 42 -17.49 -7.24 1.12
N SER A 43 -17.19 -8.41 1.68
CA SER A 43 -16.26 -9.38 1.10
C SER A 43 -16.75 -9.96 -0.23
N GLU A 44 -18.07 -9.98 -0.47
CA GLU A 44 -18.65 -10.36 -1.76
C GLU A 44 -18.08 -9.52 -2.93
N HIS A 45 -17.69 -8.28 -2.65
CA HIS A 45 -17.16 -7.34 -3.62
C HIS A 45 -15.61 -7.23 -3.58
N TYR A 46 -14.94 -8.14 -2.87
CA TYR A 46 -13.49 -8.11 -2.69
C TYR A 46 -12.72 -8.16 -4.01
N HIS A 47 -13.08 -9.07 -4.92
CA HIS A 47 -12.36 -9.26 -6.18
C HIS A 47 -12.40 -8.02 -7.11
N PRO A 48 -13.56 -7.38 -7.35
CA PRO A 48 -13.61 -6.11 -8.07
C PRO A 48 -12.69 -5.03 -7.47
N VAL A 49 -12.71 -4.86 -6.14
CA VAL A 49 -11.88 -3.86 -5.45
C VAL A 49 -10.39 -4.19 -5.60
N SER A 50 -10.00 -5.45 -5.40
CA SER A 50 -8.62 -5.90 -5.57
C SER A 50 -8.12 -5.68 -7.01
N LYS A 51 -8.94 -5.98 -8.03
CA LYS A 51 -8.60 -5.69 -9.44
C LYS A 51 -8.38 -4.20 -9.69
N ALA A 52 -9.25 -3.34 -9.15
CA ALA A 52 -9.09 -1.90 -9.26
C ALA A 52 -7.76 -1.42 -8.64
N ILE A 53 -7.38 -1.97 -7.49
CA ILE A 53 -6.09 -1.70 -6.85
C ILE A 53 -4.92 -2.17 -7.72
N CYS A 54 -5.00 -3.36 -8.33
CA CYS A 54 -3.97 -3.85 -9.25
C CYS A 54 -3.82 -2.96 -10.49
N HIS A 55 -4.93 -2.46 -11.04
CA HIS A 55 -4.88 -1.50 -12.15
C HIS A 55 -4.25 -0.17 -11.72
N LEU A 56 -4.58 0.34 -10.54
CA LEU A 56 -3.96 1.53 -9.98
C LEU A 56 -2.44 1.34 -9.82
N ALA A 57 -2.01 0.19 -9.28
CA ALA A 57 -0.60 -0.14 -9.13
C ALA A 57 0.13 -0.23 -10.48
N THR A 58 -0.52 -0.80 -11.51
CA THR A 58 0.03 -0.85 -12.86
C THR A 58 0.24 0.55 -13.42
N VAL A 59 -0.74 1.44 -13.24
CA VAL A 59 -0.63 2.84 -13.64
C VAL A 59 0.51 3.53 -12.90
N ASP A 60 0.60 3.37 -11.58
CA ASP A 60 1.68 3.95 -10.77
C ASP A 60 3.07 3.52 -11.25
N CYS A 61 3.28 2.22 -11.50
CA CYS A 61 4.54 1.72 -12.05
C CYS A 61 4.87 2.32 -13.43
N LEU A 62 3.90 2.43 -14.33
CA LEU A 62 4.10 3.03 -15.65
C LEU A 62 4.45 4.51 -15.55
N PHE A 63 3.79 5.26 -14.67
CA PHE A 63 4.09 6.67 -14.43
C PHE A 63 5.47 6.85 -13.80
N SER A 64 5.87 5.99 -12.86
CA SER A 64 7.21 5.99 -12.29
C SER A 64 8.29 5.82 -13.37
N LEU A 65 8.12 4.82 -14.26
CA LEU A 65 9.03 4.61 -15.39
C LEU A 65 9.02 5.78 -16.39
N ALA A 66 7.86 6.36 -16.67
CA ALA A 66 7.75 7.52 -17.55
C ALA A 66 8.45 8.76 -16.96
N GLN A 67 8.40 8.93 -15.64
CA GLN A 67 9.10 10.01 -14.95
C GLN A 67 10.62 9.84 -15.03
N VAL A 68 11.14 8.61 -14.89
CA VAL A 68 12.56 8.31 -15.12
C VAL A 68 12.94 8.58 -16.58
N ALA A 69 12.14 8.12 -17.54
CA ALA A 69 12.41 8.32 -18.96
C ALA A 69 12.40 9.79 -19.40
N LYS A 70 11.73 10.67 -18.63
CA LYS A 70 11.73 12.12 -18.86
C LYS A 70 13.00 12.81 -18.34
N GLN A 71 13.72 12.18 -17.41
CA GLN A 71 14.92 12.75 -16.79
C GLN A 71 16.15 12.37 -17.61
N GLY A 72 16.79 13.34 -18.29
CA GLY A 72 18.03 13.11 -19.03
C GLY A 72 17.85 12.42 -20.40
N ASP A 73 18.90 11.76 -20.87
CA ASP A 73 19.01 11.17 -22.23
C ASP A 73 18.55 9.70 -22.30
N TYR A 74 17.45 9.36 -21.63
CA TYR A 74 16.85 8.03 -21.77
C TYR A 74 16.16 7.89 -23.12
N CYS A 75 16.34 6.73 -23.76
CA CYS A 75 15.69 6.38 -25.01
C CYS A 75 14.84 5.11 -24.85
N ARG A 76 13.84 4.95 -25.73
CA ARG A 76 13.03 3.73 -25.76
C ARG A 76 13.84 2.60 -26.42
N PRO A 77 14.20 1.52 -25.70
CA PRO A 77 14.96 0.42 -26.29
C PRO A 77 14.10 -0.36 -27.29
N THR A 78 14.75 -0.90 -28.33
CA THR A 78 14.11 -1.84 -29.26
C THR A 78 14.41 -3.26 -28.81
N VAL A 79 13.37 -4.02 -28.49
CA VAL A 79 13.49 -5.43 -28.06
C VAL A 79 13.20 -6.32 -29.27
N GLN A 80 14.10 -7.26 -29.57
CA GLN A 80 13.95 -8.23 -30.66
C GLN A 80 13.91 -9.65 -30.09
N ASP A 81 12.97 -10.48 -30.57
CA ASP A 81 12.85 -11.88 -30.12
C ASP A 81 13.73 -12.84 -30.92
N SER A 82 14.01 -12.50 -32.18
CA SER A 82 14.67 -13.39 -33.15
C SER A 82 16.20 -13.45 -33.02
N ARG A 83 16.82 -12.46 -32.37
CA ARG A 83 18.28 -12.32 -32.27
C ARG A 83 18.68 -11.98 -30.85
N ARG A 84 19.75 -12.60 -30.37
CA ARG A 84 20.33 -12.34 -29.05
C ARG A 84 21.46 -11.34 -29.18
N GLU A 85 21.11 -10.08 -29.46
CA GLU A 85 22.07 -9.00 -29.62
C GLU A 85 21.90 -7.93 -28.54
N ILE A 86 23.01 -7.34 -28.10
CA ILE A 86 23.06 -6.19 -27.21
C ILE A 86 23.83 -5.09 -27.92
N ILE A 87 23.10 -4.09 -28.41
CA ILE A 87 23.67 -2.93 -29.09
C ILE A 87 23.29 -1.68 -28.29
N ILE A 88 24.28 -1.11 -27.60
CA ILE A 88 24.15 0.09 -26.78
C ILE A 88 25.06 1.16 -27.37
N LYS A 89 24.51 2.31 -27.77
CA LYS A 89 25.29 3.45 -28.27
C LYS A 89 25.36 4.51 -27.20
N ASN A 90 26.55 4.98 -26.86
CA ASN A 90 26.78 6.00 -25.81
C ASN A 90 26.01 5.68 -24.51
N GLY A 91 26.11 4.43 -24.04
CA GLY A 91 25.46 3.99 -22.82
C GLY A 91 26.10 4.59 -21.57
N ARG A 92 25.27 4.96 -20.60
CA ARG A 92 25.68 5.43 -19.27
C ARG A 92 25.20 4.46 -18.19
N HIS A 93 25.88 4.43 -17.04
CA HIS A 93 25.45 3.63 -15.90
C HIS A 93 24.35 4.38 -15.12
N PRO A 94 23.14 3.81 -14.95
CA PRO A 94 21.95 4.54 -14.46
C PRO A 94 22.15 5.30 -13.14
N VAL A 95 22.85 4.69 -12.18
CA VAL A 95 23.10 5.31 -10.86
C VAL A 95 24.19 6.39 -10.92
N ILE A 96 25.22 6.19 -11.74
CA ILE A 96 26.33 7.15 -11.85
C ILE A 96 25.84 8.41 -12.56
N ASP A 97 24.99 8.25 -13.58
CA ASP A 97 24.37 9.33 -14.33
C ASP A 97 23.55 10.27 -13.43
N VAL A 98 22.77 9.70 -12.50
CA VAL A 98 21.99 10.49 -11.52
C VAL A 98 22.87 11.19 -10.49
N LEU A 99 23.95 10.55 -10.04
CA LEU A 99 24.80 11.07 -8.97
C LEU A 99 25.82 12.11 -9.44
N LEU A 100 26.39 11.93 -10.63
CA LEU A 100 27.49 12.74 -11.16
C LEU A 100 27.11 13.56 -12.41
N GLY A 101 25.99 13.27 -13.07
CA GLY A 101 25.57 13.96 -14.29
C GLY A 101 26.61 13.89 -15.41
N GLU A 102 26.70 14.95 -16.21
CA GLU A 102 27.67 15.08 -17.31
C GLU A 102 29.09 15.46 -16.85
N GLN A 103 29.55 14.97 -15.70
CA GLN A 103 30.95 15.17 -15.29
C GLN A 103 31.90 14.32 -16.16
N ASP A 104 33.00 14.91 -16.60
CA ASP A 104 33.99 14.32 -17.55
C ASP A 104 34.65 13.01 -17.07
N GLN A 105 34.43 12.59 -15.82
CA GLN A 105 35.07 11.41 -15.25
C GLN A 105 34.48 10.09 -15.74
N TYR A 106 33.18 10.04 -16.05
CA TYR A 106 32.50 8.84 -16.55
C TYR A 106 31.81 9.11 -17.88
N VAL A 107 32.56 8.88 -18.96
CA VAL A 107 32.10 9.08 -20.33
C VAL A 107 31.21 7.93 -20.83
N PRO A 108 30.23 8.19 -21.71
CA PRO A 108 29.40 7.16 -22.32
C PRO A 108 30.19 6.12 -23.11
N ASN A 109 29.78 4.85 -23.04
CA ASN A 109 30.46 3.76 -23.74
C ASN A 109 29.52 3.03 -24.72
N THR A 110 30.04 2.66 -25.89
CA THR A 110 29.31 1.87 -26.88
C THR A 110 29.61 0.38 -26.68
N THR A 111 28.59 -0.46 -26.73
CA THR A 111 28.68 -1.93 -26.62
C THR A 111 27.97 -2.58 -27.80
N SER A 112 28.61 -3.57 -28.43
CA SER A 112 28.01 -4.36 -29.51
C SER A 112 28.37 -5.83 -29.30
N LEU A 113 27.38 -6.64 -28.95
CA LEU A 113 27.48 -8.09 -28.79
C LEU A 113 26.37 -8.73 -29.63
N SER A 114 26.71 -9.68 -30.48
CA SER A 114 25.79 -10.31 -31.45
C SER A 114 26.04 -11.81 -31.56
#